data_AF-A0A450RXR0-F1
#
_entry.id   AF-A0A450RXR0-F1
#
_cell.length_a   1.000
_cell.length_b   1.000
_cell.length_c   1.000
_cell.angle_alpha   90.00
_cell.angle_beta   90.00
_cell.angle_gamma   90.00
#
_symmetry.space_group_name_H-M   'P 1'
#
loop_
_entity.id
_entity.type
_entity.pdbx_description
1 polymer ?
#
loop_
_entity_poly.entity_id
_entity_poly.type
_entity_poly.pdbx_seq_one_letter_code
_entity_poly.pdbx_strand_id
1 'polypeptide(L)' 'MPFSHAFVPRKLRPGRILPQMENTPVSIRLSNEVVSYFRATGKGWQTRVDEVLEEWMAARHSV' A
#
# COMPACT_ATOMS: atom_id res chain seq x y z
N MET A 1 19.36 13.48 11.03
CA MET A 1 18.80 13.92 9.73
C MET A 1 17.36 13.40 9.62
N PRO A 2 16.32 14.25 9.66
CA PRO A 2 14.94 13.81 9.45
C PRO A 2 14.55 13.88 7.96
N PHE A 3 13.91 12.82 7.47
CA PHE A 3 13.48 12.65 6.07
C PHE A 3 12.30 13.59 5.74
N SER A 4 12.59 14.74 5.15
CA SER A 4 11.59 15.65 4.57
C SER A 4 10.97 15.02 3.31
N HIS A 5 9.71 14.59 3.42
CA HIS A 5 8.86 14.37 2.25
C HIS A 5 8.43 15.75 1.71
N ALA A 6 9.23 16.32 0.82
CA ALA A 6 8.85 17.53 0.10
C ALA A 6 7.72 17.17 -0.89
N PHE A 7 6.47 17.34 -0.45
CA PHE A 7 5.31 17.40 -1.34
C PHE A 7 5.47 18.64 -2.22
N VAL A 8 5.90 18.45 -3.47
CA VAL A 8 5.89 19.50 -4.49
C VAL A 8 4.50 19.48 -5.12
N PRO A 9 3.61 20.46 -4.84
CA PRO A 9 2.33 20.52 -5.53
C PRO A 9 2.58 20.79 -7.01
N ARG A 10 2.49 19.75 -7.83
CA ARG A 10 2.45 19.88 -9.28
C ARG A 10 1.18 20.68 -9.59
N LYS A 11 1.26 21.86 -10.23
CA LYS A 11 0.09 22.64 -10.66
C LYS A 11 -0.91 21.67 -11.31
N LEU A 12 -2.04 21.42 -10.64
CA LEU A 12 -3.04 20.48 -11.13
C LEU A 12 -3.62 21.05 -12.43
N ARG A 13 -3.59 20.25 -13.50
CA ARG A 13 -4.30 20.57 -14.73
C ARG A 13 -5.80 20.56 -14.42
N PRO A 14 -6.57 21.59 -14.78
CA PRO A 14 -8.03 21.58 -14.61
C PRO A 14 -8.60 20.39 -15.39
N GLY A 15 -9.40 19.54 -14.74
CA GLY A 15 -10.13 18.45 -15.40
C GLY A 15 -9.68 17.01 -15.09
N ARG A 16 -8.72 16.78 -14.20
CA ARG A 16 -8.42 15.40 -13.74
C ARG A 16 -9.19 15.09 -12.47
N ILE A 17 -10.29 14.33 -12.59
CA ILE A 17 -10.88 13.62 -11.45
C ILE A 17 -9.79 12.65 -10.99
N LEU A 18 -9.19 12.93 -9.83
CA LEU A 18 -8.27 11.99 -9.20
C LEU A 18 -9.11 10.76 -8.84
N PRO A 19 -8.76 9.54 -9.29
CA PRO A 19 -9.39 8.37 -8.75
C PRO A 19 -9.23 8.44 -7.24
N GLN A 20 -10.33 8.30 -6.50
CA GLN A 20 -10.29 8.22 -5.05
C GLN A 20 -9.61 6.89 -4.70
N MET A 21 -8.28 6.87 -4.77
CA MET A 21 -7.48 5.75 -4.31
C MET A 21 -7.61 5.77 -2.79
N GLU A 22 -8.55 5.01 -2.26
CA GLU A 22 -8.81 4.86 -0.82
C GLU A 22 -7.65 4.14 -0.09
N ASN A 23 -6.62 3.74 -0.82
CA ASN A 23 -5.43 3.11 -0.26
C ASN A 23 -4.52 4.17 0.37
N THR A 24 -4.42 4.12 1.70
CA THR A 24 -3.50 4.99 2.44
C THR A 24 -2.09 4.39 2.35
N PRO A 25 -1.07 5.12 1.84
CA PRO A 25 0.30 4.61 1.83
C PRO A 25 0.85 4.57 3.25
N VAL A 26 0.98 3.38 3.82
CA VAL A 26 1.54 3.17 5.17
C VAL A 26 2.91 2.51 5.08
N SER A 27 3.88 3.04 5.83
CA SER A 27 5.19 2.41 6.01
C SER A 27 5.16 1.51 7.24
N ILE A 28 4.77 0.24 7.05
CA ILE A 28 4.80 -0.79 8.10
C ILE A 28 6.07 -1.64 7.97
N ARG A 29 6.60 -2.10 9.12
CA ARG A 29 7.69 -3.07 9.15
C ARG A 29 7.12 -4.47 9.07
N LEU A 30 7.38 -5.16 7.96
CA LEU A 30 7.10 -6.58 7.79
C LEU A 30 8.36 -7.40 8.07
N SER A 31 8.18 -8.66 8.47
CA SER A 31 9.30 -9.60 8.61
C SER A 31 10.00 -9.81 7.25
N ASN A 32 11.32 -9.96 7.27
CA ASN A 32 12.13 -10.11 6.05
C ASN A 32 11.70 -11.34 5.22
N GLU A 33 11.36 -12.45 5.89
CA GLU A 33 10.87 -13.67 5.26
C GLU A 33 9.58 -13.43 4.47
N VAL A 34 8.66 -12.63 5.05
CA VAL A 34 7.37 -12.29 4.43
C VAL A 34 7.59 -11.45 3.19
N VAL A 35 8.43 -10.41 3.28
CA VAL A 35 8.75 -9.54 2.13
C VAL A 35 9.43 -10.32 1.02
N SER A 36 10.35 -11.22 1.37
CA SER A 36 11.08 -12.07 0.42
C SER A 36 10.12 -12.98 -0.35
N TYR A 37 9.21 -13.66 0.35
CA TYR A 37 8.19 -14.52 -0.25
C TYR A 37 7.29 -13.76 -1.23
N PHE A 38 6.72 -12.63 -0.80
CA PHE A 38 5.82 -11.86 -1.67
C PHE A 38 6.55 -11.25 -2.86
N ARG A 39 7.78 -10.75 -2.68
CA ARG A 39 8.60 -10.25 -3.79
C ARG A 39 8.93 -11.33 -4.82
N ALA A 40 9.19 -12.57 -4.38
CA ALA A 40 9.42 -13.70 -5.27
C ALA A 40 8.18 -14.05 -6.14
N THR A 41 6.98 -13.68 -5.68
CA THR A 41 5.72 -13.87 -6.42
C THR A 41 5.60 -12.93 -7.64
N GLY A 42 6.43 -11.89 -7.71
CA GLY A 42 6.59 -11.04 -8.89
C GLY A 42 5.83 -9.72 -8.82
N LYS A 43 5.39 -9.22 -9.99
CA LYS A 43 4.76 -7.90 -10.12
C LYS A 43 3.41 -7.89 -9.38
N GLY A 44 3.15 -6.84 -8.59
CA GLY A 44 1.91 -6.72 -7.82
C GLY A 44 1.97 -7.34 -6.42
N TRP A 45 3.16 -7.69 -5.93
CA TRP A 45 3.32 -8.25 -4.58
C TRP A 45 2.74 -7.38 -3.45
N GLN A 46 2.71 -6.05 -3.60
CA GLN A 46 2.09 -5.15 -2.62
C GLN A 46 0.57 -5.33 -2.57
N THR A 47 -0.10 -5.37 -3.72
CA THR A 47 -1.54 -5.68 -3.82
C THR A 47 -1.84 -7.06 -3.25
N ARG A 48 -0.95 -8.04 -3.47
CA ARG A 48 -1.15 -9.38 -2.92
C ARG A 48 -0.99 -9.44 -1.40
N VAL A 49 -0.11 -8.62 -0.83
CA VAL A 49 -0.02 -8.46 0.63
C VAL A 49 -1.29 -7.84 1.18
N ASP A 50 -1.83 -6.85 0.48
CA ASP A 50 -3.07 -6.16 0.84
C ASP A 50 -4.26 -7.14 0.85
N GLU A 51 -4.45 -7.92 -0.22
CA GLU A 51 -5.48 -8.96 -0.33
C GLU A 51 -5.42 -9.98 0.84
N VAL A 52 -4.22 -10.41 1.23
CA VAL A 52 -4.02 -11.34 2.35
C VAL A 52 -4.40 -10.69 3.69
N LEU A 53 -4.12 -9.40 3.87
CA LEU A 53 -4.52 -8.67 5.06
C LEU A 53 -6.05 -8.50 5.12
N GLU A 54 -6.70 -8.20 4.00
CA GLU A 54 -8.16 -8.14 3.92
C GLU A 54 -8.81 -9.49 4.24
N GLU A 55 -8.29 -10.59 3.67
CA GLU A 55 -8.80 -11.94 3.94
C GLU A 55 -8.61 -12.31 5.42
N TRP A 56 -7.47 -11.96 6.02
CA TRP A 56 -7.24 -12.16 7.44
C TRP A 56 -8.21 -11.36 8.30
N MET A 57 -8.51 -10.11 7.94
CA MET A 57 -9.52 -9.29 8.61
C MET A 57 -10.90 -9.93 8.49
N ALA A 58 -11.32 -10.36 7.30
CA ALA A 58 -12.62 -11.01 7.09
C ALA A 58 -12.76 -12.30 7.92
N ALA A 59 -11.72 -13.13 7.96
CA ALA A 59 -11.69 -14.34 8.78
C ALA A 59 -11.75 -14.04 10.28
N ARG A 60 -11.11 -12.95 10.73
CA ARG A 60 -11.06 -12.54 12.15
C ARG A 60 -12.34 -11.83 12.61
N HIS A 61 -12.99 -11.10 11.71
CA HIS A 61 -14.14 -10.24 12.01
C HIS A 61 -15.49 -10.96 11.85
N SER A 62 -15.47 -12.25 11.47
CA SER A 62 -16.62 -13.15 11.57
C SER A 62 -16.78 -13.65 13.01
N VAL A 63 -17.09 -12.72 13.92
CA VAL A 63 -17.50 -12.99 15.32
C VAL A 63 -18.74 -12.16 15.63
#